data_AF-A0AA50E2G0-F1
#
_entry.id   AF-A0AA50E2G0-F1
#
_cell.length_a   1.000
_cell.length_b   1.000
_cell.length_c   1.000
_cell.angle_alpha   90.00
_cell.angle_beta   90.00
_cell.angle_gamma   90.00
#
_symmetry.space_group_name_H-M   'P 1'
#
loop_
_entity.id
_entity.type
_entity.pdbx_description
1 polymer ?
#
loop_
_entity_poly.entity_id
_entity_poly.type
_entity_poly.pdbx_seq_one_letter_code
_entity_poly.pdbx_strand_id
1 'polypeptide(L)'
;MSGDCGGTLSSNKGVNFPGVCLSVKAMTDKDKEDLMFGLDQGVDWVALSFVRNPQDIDEIKGLIAAAGKSVPIIAKIEKHEAIKDMQAVLEKCDGVMVVWGTWG
;
A
#
# COMPACT_ATOMS: atom_id res chain seq x y z
N MET A 1 -35.14 16.98 11.61
CA MET A 1 -35.00 16.12 12.80
C MET A 1 -35.18 14.68 12.35
N SER A 2 -34.34 13.69 12.64
CA SER A 2 -33.02 13.61 13.27
C SER A 2 -32.54 12.19 12.94
N GLY A 3 -31.26 12.03 12.63
CA GLY A 3 -30.69 10.71 12.39
C GLY A 3 -29.18 10.76 12.18
N ASP A 4 -28.49 11.61 12.94
CA ASP A 4 -27.05 11.48 13.12
C ASP A 4 -26.78 10.09 13.68
N CYS A 5 -26.15 9.23 12.89
CA CYS A 5 -25.55 8.00 13.40
C CYS A 5 -24.34 8.40 14.25
N GLY A 6 -24.61 8.78 15.50
CA GLY A 6 -23.63 8.98 16.56
C GLY A 6 -23.00 7.66 16.99
N GLY A 7 -22.12 7.13 16.16
CA GLY A 7 -21.16 6.12 16.59
C GLY A 7 -20.00 6.78 17.33
N THR A 8 -19.56 6.20 18.44
CA THR A 8 -18.34 6.67 19.13
C THR A 8 -17.14 6.48 18.22
N LEU A 9 -16.50 7.58 17.82
CA LEU A 9 -15.23 7.54 17.11
C LEU A 9 -14.15 7.08 18.09
N SER A 10 -13.70 5.84 17.96
CA SER A 10 -12.56 5.31 18.72
C SER A 10 -11.25 5.74 18.07
N SER A 11 -10.20 5.92 18.86
CA SER A 11 -8.84 6.16 18.36
C SER A 11 -8.42 5.07 17.35
N ASN A 12 -7.66 5.43 16.32
CA ASN A 12 -7.17 4.55 15.23
C ASN A 12 -8.22 4.00 14.25
N LYS A 13 -9.42 4.58 14.17
CA LYS A 13 -10.32 4.31 13.04
C LYS A 13 -9.72 4.92 11.75
N GLY A 14 -9.47 4.09 10.74
CA GLY A 14 -9.08 4.55 9.41
C GLY A 14 -10.18 5.46 8.84
N VAL A 15 -9.80 6.64 8.36
CA VAL A 15 -10.72 7.58 7.71
C VAL A 15 -10.66 7.33 6.20
N ASN A 16 -11.80 7.06 5.58
CA ASN A 16 -11.91 6.97 4.13
C ASN A 16 -12.55 8.27 3.60
N PHE A 17 -11.95 8.86 2.59
CA PHE A 17 -12.46 10.08 1.96
C PHE A 17 -12.97 9.76 0.55
N PRO A 18 -14.28 9.49 0.37
CA PRO A 18 -14.83 9.26 -0.96
C PRO A 18 -14.65 10.51 -1.82
N GLY A 19 -13.95 10.37 -2.95
CA GLY A 19 -13.75 11.44 -3.93
C GLY A 19 -12.51 12.33 -3.70
N VAL A 20 -11.64 12.01 -2.73
CA VAL A 20 -10.36 12.72 -2.54
C VAL A 20 -9.23 11.79 -2.95
N CYS A 21 -8.49 12.14 -4.01
CA CYS A 21 -7.17 11.55 -4.25
C CYS A 21 -6.23 12.03 -3.14
N LEU A 22 -6.17 11.28 -2.04
CA LEU A 22 -5.17 11.50 -1.00
C LEU A 22 -3.80 11.29 -1.62
N SER A 23 -3.00 12.35 -1.78
CA SER A 23 -1.63 12.26 -2.32
C SER A 23 -0.65 11.70 -1.28
N VAL A 24 -1.00 10.59 -0.63
CA VAL A 24 -0.18 9.94 0.39
C VAL A 24 0.74 8.96 -0.32
N LYS A 25 2.06 9.12 -0.22
CA LYS A 25 3.05 8.20 -0.81
C LYS A 25 2.72 6.75 -0.45
N ALA A 26 3.04 5.79 -1.33
CA ALA A 26 2.83 4.37 -1.06
C ALA A 26 3.66 3.86 0.13
N MET A 27 4.77 4.53 0.46
CA MET A 27 5.55 4.27 1.67
C MET A 27 5.71 5.53 2.52
N THR A 28 5.38 5.39 3.79
CA THR A 28 5.73 6.32 4.87
C THR A 28 7.12 5.99 5.45
N ASP A 29 7.66 6.85 6.32
CA ASP A 29 8.92 6.56 7.00
C ASP A 29 8.81 5.31 7.90
N LYS A 30 7.64 5.12 8.53
CA LYS A 30 7.33 3.90 9.29
C LYS A 30 7.38 2.66 8.39
N ASP A 31 6.82 2.71 7.18
CA ASP A 31 6.82 1.55 6.28
C ASP A 31 8.25 1.15 5.87
N LYS A 32 9.17 2.13 5.79
CA LYS A 32 10.59 1.86 5.53
C LYS A 32 11.27 1.17 6.72
N GLU A 33 10.96 1.59 7.95
CA GLU A 33 11.44 0.92 9.15
C GLU A 33 10.91 -0.52 9.25
N ASP A 34 9.60 -0.70 9.02
CA ASP A 34 8.95 -2.01 9.04
C ASP A 34 9.51 -2.93 7.92
N LEU A 35 9.79 -2.38 6.74
CA LEU A 35 10.46 -3.10 5.65
C LEU A 35 11.84 -3.59 6.09
N MET A 36 12.70 -2.71 6.62
CA MET A 36 14.04 -3.09 7.03
C MET A 36 14.01 -4.15 8.15
N PHE A 37 13.08 -4.02 9.09
CA PHE A 37 12.84 -5.03 10.11
C PHE A 37 12.46 -6.39 9.49
N GLY A 38 11.48 -6.42 8.57
CA GLY A 38 11.08 -7.65 7.89
C GLY A 38 12.22 -8.29 7.09
N LEU A 39 13.03 -7.48 6.41
CA LEU A 39 14.19 -7.96 5.65
C LEU A 39 15.28 -8.57 6.55
N ASP A 40 15.49 -8.02 7.75
CA ASP A 40 16.40 -8.58 8.75
C ASP A 40 15.88 -9.93 9.28
N GLN A 41 14.55 -10.05 9.46
CA GLN A 41 13.90 -11.30 9.86
C GLN A 41 13.81 -12.35 8.73
N GLY A 42 14.15 -11.98 7.49
CA GLY A 42 14.17 -12.90 6.35
C GLY A 42 12.78 -13.26 5.82
N VAL A 43 11.86 -12.31 5.77
CA VAL A 43 10.53 -12.53 5.18
C VAL A 43 10.60 -13.00 3.72
N ASP A 44 9.70 -13.92 3.35
CA ASP A 44 9.65 -14.50 2.01
C ASP A 44 9.00 -13.58 0.96
N TRP A 45 8.12 -12.69 1.40
CA TRP A 45 7.35 -11.78 0.54
C TRP A 45 7.10 -10.45 1.25
N VAL A 46 7.01 -9.38 0.47
CA VAL A 46 6.56 -8.06 0.95
C VAL A 46 5.31 -7.64 0.18
N ALA A 47 4.28 -7.21 0.90
CA ALA A 47 3.06 -6.67 0.29
C ALA A 47 3.02 -5.15 0.45
N LEU A 48 3.02 -4.41 -0.66
CA LEU A 48 2.93 -2.95 -0.66
C LEU A 48 1.47 -2.52 -0.78
N SER A 49 1.00 -1.70 0.17
CA SER A 49 -0.39 -1.17 0.18
C SER A 49 -0.51 0.09 -0.68
N PHE A 50 -1.73 0.39 -1.15
CA PHE A 50 -2.05 1.62 -1.90
C PHE A 50 -1.12 1.89 -3.10
N VAL A 51 -0.78 0.84 -3.85
CA VAL A 51 0.06 0.97 -5.04
C VAL A 51 -0.75 1.67 -6.13
N ARG A 52 -0.20 2.76 -6.68
CA ARG A 52 -0.86 3.58 -7.69
C ARG A 52 -0.11 3.75 -8.98
N ASN A 53 1.21 3.56 -8.94
CA ASN A 53 2.07 3.82 -10.07
C ASN A 53 3.27 2.85 -10.04
N PRO A 54 3.93 2.62 -11.18
CA PRO A 54 5.08 1.73 -11.24
C PRO A 54 6.29 2.20 -10.40
N GLN A 55 6.40 3.50 -10.10
CA GLN A 55 7.50 4.04 -9.30
C GLN A 55 7.41 3.63 -7.83
N ASP A 56 6.20 3.39 -7.31
CA ASP A 56 6.00 2.82 -5.96
C ASP A 56 6.71 1.46 -5.83
N ILE A 57 6.66 0.64 -6.89
CA ILE A 57 7.35 -0.67 -6.96
C ILE A 57 8.86 -0.50 -7.11
N ASP A 58 9.31 0.46 -7.93
CA ASP A 58 10.74 0.73 -8.10
C ASP A 58 11.38 1.20 -6.78
N GLU A 59 10.69 2.05 -6.01
CA GLU A 59 11.19 2.58 -4.73
C GLU A 59 11.46 1.43 -3.75
N ILE A 60 10.49 0.54 -3.55
CA ILE A 60 10.64 -0.59 -2.62
C ILE A 60 11.67 -1.61 -3.11
N LYS A 61 11.75 -1.89 -4.43
CA LYS A 61 12.80 -2.74 -5.00
C LYS A 61 14.19 -2.16 -4.76
N GLY A 62 14.34 -0.85 -4.89
CA GLY A 62 15.58 -0.14 -4.61
C GLY A 62 16.01 -0.27 -3.15
N LEU A 63 15.08 -0.14 -2.20
CA LEU A 63 15.35 -0.32 -0.77
C LEU A 63 15.76 -1.76 -0.43
N ILE A 64 15.04 -2.75 -0.97
CA ILE A 64 15.35 -4.18 -0.78
C ILE A 64 16.75 -4.50 -1.34
N ALA A 65 17.07 -3.99 -2.54
CA ALA A 65 18.38 -4.18 -3.16
C ALA A 65 19.50 -3.49 -2.38
N ALA A 66 19.26 -2.27 -1.86
CA ALA A 66 20.23 -1.56 -1.02
C ALA A 66 20.52 -2.28 0.30
N ALA A 67 19.57 -3.07 0.80
CA ALA A 67 19.77 -3.96 1.95
C ALA A 67 20.51 -5.28 1.58
N GLY A 68 20.91 -5.47 0.32
CA GLY A 68 21.56 -6.69 -0.17
C GLY A 68 20.62 -7.91 -0.22
N LYS A 69 19.32 -7.67 -0.30
CA LYS A 69 18.28 -8.72 -0.35
C LYS A 69 17.60 -8.73 -1.72
N SER A 70 16.88 -9.81 -1.98
CA SER A 70 15.97 -9.94 -3.12
C SER A 70 14.72 -10.65 -2.60
N VAL A 71 13.64 -9.89 -2.43
CA VAL A 71 12.38 -10.38 -1.88
C VAL A 71 11.26 -9.99 -2.85
N PRO A 72 10.41 -10.95 -3.26
CA PRO A 72 9.33 -10.68 -4.20
C PRO A 72 8.24 -9.79 -3.59
N ILE A 73 7.64 -8.96 -4.45
CA ILE A 73 6.67 -7.93 -4.05
C ILE A 73 5.28 -8.24 -4.57
N ILE A 74 4.31 -8.20 -3.66
CA ILE A 74 2.88 -8.23 -3.97
C ILE A 74 2.35 -6.79 -3.97
N ALA A 75 1.90 -6.30 -5.12
CA ALA A 75 1.21 -5.02 -5.21
C ALA A 75 -0.25 -5.18 -4.75
N LYS A 76 -0.66 -4.43 -3.72
CA LYS A 76 -2.06 -4.38 -3.29
C LYS A 76 -2.78 -3.25 -4.02
N ILE A 77 -3.78 -3.63 -4.82
CA ILE A 77 -4.57 -2.70 -5.63
C ILE A 77 -5.93 -2.49 -4.95
N GLU A 78 -6.30 -1.23 -4.72
CA GLU A 78 -7.56 -0.85 -4.06
C GLU A 78 -8.54 -0.15 -5.00
N LYS A 79 -9.85 -0.25 -4.70
CA LYS A 79 -10.95 0.15 -5.61
C LYS A 79 -11.03 1.64 -5.94
N HIS A 80 -10.55 2.52 -5.06
CA HIS A 80 -10.73 3.96 -5.23
C HIS A 80 -9.77 4.57 -6.26
N GLU A 81 -8.74 3.83 -6.66
CA GLU A 81 -7.67 4.34 -7.48
C GLU A 81 -7.79 3.74 -8.89
N ALA A 82 -8.25 4.57 -9.84
CA ALA A 82 -8.14 4.25 -11.25
C ALA A 82 -6.66 4.36 -11.65
N ILE A 83 -5.91 3.27 -11.54
CA ILE A 83 -4.50 3.21 -11.94
C ILE A 83 -4.42 3.28 -13.46
N LYS A 84 -4.05 4.45 -13.98
CA LYS A 84 -3.83 4.66 -15.42
C LYS A 84 -2.73 3.73 -15.97
N ASP A 85 -1.76 3.38 -15.14
CA ASP A 85 -0.55 2.64 -15.51
C ASP A 85 -0.55 1.20 -14.97
N MET A 86 -1.73 0.56 -14.87
CA MET A 86 -1.85 -0.75 -14.23
C MET A 86 -0.94 -1.79 -14.87
N GLN A 87 -0.84 -1.79 -16.19
CA GLN A 87 0.04 -2.70 -16.92
C GLN A 87 1.50 -2.53 -16.50
N ALA A 88 1.97 -1.29 -16.35
CA ALA A 88 3.35 -1.03 -15.92
C ALA A 88 3.59 -1.44 -14.46
N VAL A 89 2.58 -1.38 -13.60
CA VAL A 89 2.66 -1.93 -12.24
C VAL A 89 2.79 -3.46 -12.28
N LEU A 90 1.94 -4.12 -13.08
CA LEU A 90 1.93 -5.58 -13.24
C LEU A 90 3.25 -6.13 -13.80
N GLU A 91 3.89 -5.40 -14.71
CA GLU A 91 5.19 -5.76 -15.27
C GLU A 91 6.34 -5.67 -14.25
N LYS A 92 6.13 -4.94 -13.16
CA LYS A 92 7.17 -4.68 -12.16
C LYS A 92 6.98 -5.45 -10.85
N CYS A 93 5.77 -5.87 -10.50
CA CYS A 93 5.54 -6.66 -9.30
C CYS A 93 5.60 -8.16 -9.57
N ASP A 94 5.86 -8.94 -8.52
CA ASP A 94 5.96 -10.40 -8.59
C ASP A 94 4.60 -11.07 -8.32
N GLY A 95 3.64 -10.30 -7.80
CA GLY A 95 2.26 -10.70 -7.62
C GLY A 95 1.33 -9.52 -7.39
N VAL A 96 0.02 -9.78 -7.48
CA VAL A 96 -1.02 -8.79 -7.20
C VAL A 96 -2.04 -9.34 -6.21
N MET A 97 -2.41 -8.49 -5.25
CA MET A 97 -3.52 -8.71 -4.35
C MET A 97 -4.60 -7.67 -4.62
N VAL A 98 -5.76 -8.13 -5.09
CA VAL A 98 -6.93 -7.27 -5.31
C VAL A 98 -7.70 -7.19 -4.00
N VAL A 99 -7.77 -6.00 -3.41
CA VAL A 99 -8.41 -5.81 -2.10
C VAL A 99 -9.87 -5.39 -2.30
N TRP A 100 -10.77 -6.32 -2.02
CA TRP A 100 -12.21 -6.10 -2.05
C TRP A 100 -12.69 -5.72 -0.65
N GLY A 101 -12.67 -4.43 -0.34
CA GLY A 101 -13.23 -3.89 0.90
C GLY A 101 -12.20 -3.15 1.76
N THR A 102 -12.18 -1.84 1.60
CA THR A 102 -11.77 -0.86 2.60
C THR A 102 -12.92 0.15 2.68
N TRP A 103 -13.97 -0.26 3.39
CA TRP A 103 -15.17 0.56 3.61
C TRP A 103 -14.96 1.36 4.90
N GLY A 104 -14.70 2.65 4.73
CA GLY A 104 -15.04 3.70 5.67
C GLY A 104 -15.95 4.69 4.98
#